data_AF-A0A7V9NQG9-F1
#
_entry.id   AF-A0A7V9NQG9-F1
#
_cell.length_a   1.000
_cell.length_b   1.000
_cell.length_c   1.000
_cell.angle_alpha   90.00
_cell.angle_beta   90.00
_cell.angle_gamma   90.00
#
_symmetry.space_group_name_H-M   'P 1'
#
loop_
_entity.id
_entity.type
_entity.pdbx_description
1 polymer ?
#
loop_
_entity_poly.entity_id
_entity_poly.type
_entity_poly.pdbx_seq_one_letter_code
_entity_poly.pdbx_strand_id
1 'polypeptide(L)' 'MPKDETRFVVTVANGAPTVTLVEPGDTPPLVFTATAADAEAVRSGALNLNVGFMQGRVKTAGDMRQALDLLRSAR' A
#
# COMPACT_ATOMS: atom_id res chain seq x y z
N MET A 1 -18.85 7.90 -13.67
CA MET A 1 -18.70 7.82 -12.20
C MET A 1 -17.21 7.73 -11.90
N PRO A 2 -16.66 8.51 -10.97
CA PRO A 2 -15.35 8.17 -10.41
C PRO A 2 -15.50 6.77 -9.81
N LYS A 3 -14.59 5.85 -10.14
CA LYS A 3 -14.57 4.54 -9.47
C LYS A 3 -14.43 4.78 -7.98
N ASP A 4 -15.20 4.09 -7.15
CA ASP A 4 -15.07 4.14 -5.69
C ASP A 4 -13.61 3.82 -5.30
N GLU A 5 -12.82 4.87 -5.10
CA GLU A 5 -11.40 4.80 -4.80
C GLU A 5 -11.23 5.17 -3.33
N THR A 6 -10.92 4.18 -2.50
CA THR A 6 -10.59 4.41 -1.10
C THR A 6 -9.08 4.57 -0.95
N ARG A 7 -8.63 5.71 -0.41
CA ARG A 7 -7.22 5.98 -0.15
C ARG A 7 -6.92 5.98 1.33
N PHE A 8 -5.82 5.31 1.69
CA PHE A 8 -5.29 5.31 3.05
C PHE A 8 -3.86 5.84 3.01
N VAL A 9 -3.49 6.64 4.00
CA VAL A 9 -2.10 6.96 4.30
C VAL A 9 -1.67 6.12 5.47
N VAL A 10 -0.54 5.42 5.30
CA VAL A 10 0.12 4.69 6.38
C VAL A 10 1.34 5.49 6.80
N THR A 11 1.32 6.02 8.02
CA THR A 11 2.47 6.71 8.60
C THR A 11 3.13 5.77 9.60
N VAL A 12 4.42 5.51 9.41
CA VAL A 12 5.22 4.73 10.36
C VAL A 12 6.05 5.71 11.19
N ALA A 13 5.64 5.93 12.44
CA ALA A 13 6.39 6.72 13.40
C ALA A 13 6.75 5.85 14.60
N ASN A 14 8.02 5.85 15.02
CA ASN A 14 8.50 5.09 16.18
C ASN A 14 8.19 3.58 16.13
N GLY A 15 8.16 2.99 14.92
CA GLY A 15 7.90 1.55 14.73
C GLY A 15 6.42 1.14 14.79
N ALA A 16 5.49 2.07 15.04
CA ALA A 16 4.06 1.80 15.01
C ALA A 16 3.43 2.39 13.73
N PRO A 17 2.75 1.57 12.90
CA PRO A 17 2.00 2.07 11.76
C PRO A 17 0.67 2.68 12.24
N THR A 18 0.38 3.90 11.80
CA THR A 18 -0.94 4.53 11.90
C THR A 18 -1.58 4.57 10.52
N VAL A 19 -2.84 4.13 10.41
CA VAL A 19 -3.60 4.12 9.16
C VAL A 19 -4.69 5.17 9.23
N THR A 20 -4.71 6.10 8.29
CA THR A 20 -5.70 7.18 8.22
C THR A 20 -6.40 7.15 6.86
N LEU A 21 -7.73 7.21 6.85
CA LEU A 21 -8.52 7.43 5.65
C LEU A 21 -8.32 8.87 5.18
N VAL A 22 -8.02 9.08 3.90
CA VAL A 22 -7.78 10.41 3.35
C VAL A 22 -8.66 10.68 2.13
N GLU A 23 -9.07 11.95 1.98
CA GLU A 23 -9.64 12.47 0.75
C GLU A 23 -8.58 12.50 -0.37
N PRO A 24 -8.97 12.47 -1.65
CA PRO A 24 -8.04 12.67 -2.76
C PRO A 24 -7.35 14.05 -2.63
N GLY A 25 -6.05 14.03 -2.33
CA GLY A 25 -5.23 15.21 -2.08
C GLY A 25 -3.74 14.90 -2.26
N ASP A 26 -2.87 15.52 -1.45
CA ASP A 26 -1.42 15.37 -1.55
C ASP A 26 -0.98 13.93 -1.78
N THR A 27 -0.10 13.75 -2.77
CA THR A 27 0.40 12.43 -3.14
C THR A 27 1.49 12.03 -2.15
N PRO A 28 1.34 10.95 -1.36
CA PRO A 28 2.38 10.51 -0.46
C PRO A 28 3.63 10.09 -1.25
N PRO A 29 4.82 10.06 -0.61
CA PRO A 29 6.07 9.72 -1.29
C PRO A 29 6.07 8.30 -1.88
N LEU A 30 5.18 7.43 -1.41
CA LEU A 30 4.98 6.09 -1.92
C LEU A 30 3.49 5.75 -1.88
N VAL A 31 2.96 5.24 -3.00
CA VAL A 31 1.58 4.80 -3.16
C VAL A 31 1.58 3.34 -3.59
N PHE A 32 0.81 2.50 -2.91
CA PHE A 32 0.45 1.16 -3.38
C PHE A 32 -0.98 1.17 -3.88
N THR A 33 -1.22 0.56 -5.04
CA THR A 33 -2.55 0.45 -5.66
C THR A 33 -2.86 -1.01 -5.92
N ALA A 34 -4.01 -1.46 -5.44
CA ALA A 34 -4.48 -2.83 -5.61
C ALA A 34 -6.00 -2.84 -5.81
N THR A 35 -6.56 -3.99 -6.20
CA THR A 35 -8.01 -4.17 -6.12
C THR A 35 -8.46 -4.20 -4.66
N ALA A 36 -9.73 -3.94 -4.38
CA ALA A 36 -10.25 -4.02 -3.01
C ALA A 36 -10.04 -5.42 -2.38
N ALA A 37 -10.21 -6.49 -3.17
CA ALA A 37 -9.98 -7.86 -2.72
C ALA A 37 -8.50 -8.13 -2.41
N ASP A 38 -7.58 -7.64 -3.24
CA ASP A 38 -6.14 -7.79 -2.99
C ASP A 38 -5.67 -6.97 -1.78
N ALA A 39 -6.21 -5.76 -1.60
CA ALA A 39 -5.91 -4.92 -0.43
C ALA A 39 -6.38 -5.59 0.87
N GLU A 40 -7.56 -6.21 0.88
CA GLU A 40 -8.06 -7.00 2.01
C GLU A 40 -7.17 -8.22 2.28
N ALA A 41 -6.76 -8.94 1.24
CA ALA A 41 -5.89 -10.10 1.36
C ALA A 41 -4.52 -9.71 1.93
N VAL A 42 -3.96 -8.56 1.52
CA VAL A 42 -2.74 -8.00 2.11
C VAL A 42 -2.94 -7.64 3.57
N ARG A 43 -4.03 -6.92 3.90
CA ARG A 43 -4.31 -6.46 5.26
C ARG A 43 -4.50 -7.62 6.25
N SER A 44 -5.16 -8.68 5.81
CA SER A 44 -5.40 -9.89 6.62
C SER A 44 -4.20 -10.84 6.67
N GLY A 45 -3.14 -10.59 5.89
CA GLY A 45 -1.97 -11.46 5.77
C GLY A 45 -2.17 -12.68 4.85
N ALA A 46 -3.36 -12.83 4.24
CA ALA A 46 -3.66 -13.90 3.28
C ALA A 46 -2.87 -13.76 1.97
N LEU A 47 -2.44 -12.55 1.62
CA LEU A 47 -1.54 -12.26 0.51
C LEU A 47 -0.32 -11.50 1.03
N ASN A 48 0.87 -12.07 0.87
CA ASN A 48 2.10 -11.35 1.14
C ASN A 48 2.26 -10.18 0.14
N LEU A 49 2.54 -8.97 0.64
CA LEU A 49 2.62 -7.75 -0.17
C LEU A 49 3.70 -7.85 -1.28
N ASN A 50 4.85 -8.46 -0.98
CA ASN A 50 5.92 -8.67 -1.96
C ASN A 50 5.50 -9.64 -3.06
N VAL A 51 4.83 -10.74 -2.69
CA VAL A 51 4.26 -11.67 -3.67
C VAL A 51 3.22 -10.98 -4.55
N GLY A 52 2.30 -10.20 -3.96
CA GLY A 52 1.29 -9.44 -4.70
C GLY A 52 1.89 -8.41 -5.67
N PHE A 53 2.98 -7.74 -5.27
CA PHE A 53 3.73 -6.84 -6.12
C PHE A 53 4.41 -7.56 -7.29
N MET A 54 5.16 -8.64 -7.01
CA MET A 54 5.84 -9.43 -8.04
C MET A 54 4.88 -10.08 -9.05
N GLN A 55 3.64 -10.37 -8.64
CA GLN A 55 2.57 -10.88 -9.51
C GLN A 55 1.83 -9.77 -10.30
N GLY A 56 2.15 -8.49 -10.07
CA GLY A 56 1.47 -7.36 -10.71
C GLY A 56 0.05 -7.05 -10.18
N ARG A 57 -0.36 -7.71 -9.09
CA ARG A 57 -1.65 -7.48 -8.40
C ARG A 57 -1.63 -6.21 -7.55
N VAL A 58 -0.44 -5.84 -7.06
CA VAL A 58 -0.19 -4.58 -6.38
C VAL A 58 0.78 -3.76 -7.23
N LYS A 59 0.41 -2.52 -7.52
CA LYS A 59 1.23 -1.54 -8.24
C LYS A 59 1.81 -0.54 -7.26
N THR A 60 2.95 0.03 -7.59
CA THR A 60 3.60 1.08 -6.80
C THR A 60 3.90 2.31 -7.64
N ALA A 61 3.74 3.49 -7.06
CA ALA A 61 4.19 4.77 -7.62
C ALA A 61 4.89 5.59 -6.53
N GLY A 62 5.89 6.39 -6.90
CA GLY A 62 6.68 7.19 -5.96
C GLY A 62 8.11 6.68 -5.79
N ASP A 63 8.67 6.85 -4.59
CA ASP A 63 10.05 6.47 -4.25
C ASP A 63 10.21 4.94 -4.19
N MET A 64 10.79 4.37 -5.25
CA MET A 64 11.01 2.94 -5.37
C MET A 64 12.02 2.39 -4.35
N ARG A 65 12.94 3.22 -3.83
CA ARG A 65 13.87 2.78 -2.79
C ARG A 65 13.11 2.47 -1.50
N GLN A 66 12.21 3.37 -1.11
CA GLN A 66 11.33 3.17 0.04
C GLN A 66 10.39 1.97 -0.18
N ALA A 67 9.90 1.78 -1.40
CA ALA A 67 9.10 0.61 -1.76
C ALA A 67 9.86 -0.70 -1.49
N LEU A 68 11.09 -0.81 -2.01
CA LEU A 68 11.91 -2.02 -1.86
C LEU A 68 12.29 -2.31 -0.40
N ASP A 69 12.56 -1.27 0.39
CA ASP A 69 12.85 -1.42 1.82
C ASP A 69 11.63 -1.99 2.56
N LEU A 70 10.42 -1.50 2.23
CA LEU A 70 9.15 -1.96 2.82
C LEU A 70 8.78 -3.38 2.37
N LEU A 71 8.98 -3.71 1.08
CA LEU A 71 8.74 -5.06 0.56
C LEU A 71 9.68 -6.11 1.17
N ARG A 72 10.87 -5.70 1.61
CA ARG A 72 11.82 -6.58 2.30
C ARG A 72 11.46 -6.82 3.75
N SER A 73 10.90 -5.82 4.44
CA SER A 73 10.49 -5.93 5.83
C SER A 73 9.14 -6.64 6.01
N ALA A 74 8.30 -6.69 4.97
CA ALA A 74 7.03 -7.41 4.95
C ALA A 74 7.16 -8.95 4.79
N ARG A 75 8.26 -9.55 5.26
CA ARG A 75 8.48 -11.01 5.23
C ARG A 75 7.78 -11.72 6.38
#